data_AF-E6TWI5-F1
#
_entry.id   AF-E6TWI5-F1
#
_cell.length_a   1.000
_cell.length_b   1.000
_cell.length_c   1.000
_cell.angle_alpha   90.00
_cell.angle_beta   90.00
_cell.angle_gamma   90.00
#
_symmetry.space_group_name_H-M   'P 1'
#
loop_
_entity.id
_entity.type
_entity.pdbx_description
1 polymer ?
#
loop_
_entity_poly.entity_id
_entity_poly.type
_entity_poly.pdbx_seq_one_letter_code
_entity_poly.pdbx_strand_id
1 'polypeptide(L)'
;MLNLSIYFFIITTFLISTASSIWFYKKKENKWSALFLAFCINVILLCGATIVYSKVFHVKGTGGLFASLGILIFAFFIPVITCINHYTLALWKRKANY
;
A
#
# COMPACT_ATOMS: atom_id res chain seq x y z
N MET A 1 2.09 -20.19 8.80
CA MET A 1 2.56 -19.85 7.44
C MET A 1 1.72 -18.76 6.78
N LEU A 2 0.39 -18.79 6.88
CA LEU A 2 -0.49 -17.81 6.22
C LEU A 2 -0.40 -16.37 6.76
N ASN A 3 -0.03 -16.15 8.03
CA ASN A 3 0.22 -14.79 8.54
C ASN A 3 1.45 -14.14 7.88
N LEU A 4 2.49 -14.93 7.60
CA LEU A 4 3.71 -14.43 6.96
C LEU A 4 3.44 -13.97 5.53
N SER A 5 2.58 -14.69 4.79
CA SER A 5 2.22 -14.32 3.42
C SER A 5 1.42 -13.01 3.35
N ILE A 6 0.60 -12.73 4.36
CA ILE A 6 -0.13 -11.45 4.48
C ILE A 6 0.85 -10.29 4.64
N TYR A 7 1.80 -10.41 5.57
CA TYR A 7 2.84 -9.38 5.76
C TYR A 7 3.69 -9.19 4.52
N PHE A 8 4.09 -10.30 3.88
CA PHE A 8 4.84 -10.26 2.63
C PHE A 8 4.08 -9.49 1.55
N PHE A 9 2.79 -9.78 1.37
CA PHE A 9 1.94 -9.12 0.38
C PHE A 9 1.79 -7.60 0.64
N ILE A 10 1.63 -7.20 1.91
CA ILE A 10 1.57 -5.78 2.30
C ILE A 10 2.88 -5.08 1.94
N ILE A 11 4.04 -5.69 2.24
CA ILE A 11 5.36 -5.14 1.90
C ILE A 11 5.53 -5.04 0.39
N THR A 12 5.16 -6.07 -0.39
CA THR A 12 5.26 -6.02 -1.85
C THR A 12 4.36 -4.92 -2.44
N THR A 13 3.14 -4.79 -1.91
CA THR A 13 2.22 -3.71 -2.31
C THR A 13 2.80 -2.33 -2.02
N PHE A 14 3.40 -2.15 -0.85
CA PHE A 14 4.09 -0.93 -0.47
C PHE A 14 5.22 -0.57 -1.46
N LEU A 15 6.06 -1.55 -1.83
CA LEU A 15 7.16 -1.34 -2.78
C LEU A 15 6.66 -0.95 -4.17
N ILE A 16 5.65 -1.66 -4.69
CA ILE A 16 5.05 -1.37 -6.00
C ILE A 16 4.42 0.02 -6.02
N SER A 17 3.69 0.38 -4.97
CA SER A 17 3.02 1.67 -4.83
C SER A 17 4.03 2.82 -4.77
N THR A 18 5.09 2.66 -3.97
CA THR A 18 6.15 3.66 -3.84
C THR A 18 6.88 3.86 -5.17
N ALA A 19 7.32 2.78 -5.82
CA ALA A 19 8.03 2.85 -7.10
C ALA A 19 7.18 3.51 -8.19
N SER A 20 5.89 3.13 -8.28
CA SER A 20 4.94 3.71 -9.23
C SER A 20 4.72 5.20 -8.98
N SER A 21 4.62 5.61 -7.71
CA SER A 21 4.44 7.01 -7.34
C SER A 21 5.63 7.89 -7.71
N ILE A 22 6.87 7.40 -7.48
CA ILE A 22 8.11 8.12 -7.82
C ILE A 22 8.25 8.23 -9.34
N TRP A 23 7.99 7.15 -10.06
CA TRP A 23 8.07 7.13 -11.52
C TRP A 23 7.06 8.10 -12.15
N PHE A 24 5.82 8.13 -11.64
CA PHE A 24 4.79 9.05 -12.12
C PHE A 24 5.09 10.50 -11.74
N TYR A 25 5.62 10.74 -10.54
CA TYR A 25 6.06 12.06 -10.10
C TYR A 25 7.15 12.61 -11.02
N LYS A 26 8.12 11.78 -11.43
CA LYS A 26 9.16 12.18 -12.39
C LYS A 26 8.59 12.59 -13.76
N LYS A 27 7.45 12.04 -14.17
CA LYS A 27 6.84 12.30 -15.48
C LYS A 27 5.93 13.53 -15.51
N LYS A 28 5.17 13.78 -14.45
CA LYS A 28 4.12 14.81 -14.43
C LYS A 28 4.41 15.98 -13.49
N GLU A 29 5.47 15.88 -12.66
CA GLU A 29 5.91 16.81 -11.60
C GLU A 29 4.82 17.23 -10.59
N ASN A 30 3.62 16.64 -10.69
CA ASN A 30 2.50 16.92 -9.81
C ASN A 30 2.41 15.87 -8.71
N LYS A 31 2.76 16.28 -7.49
CA LYS A 31 2.69 15.46 -6.26
C LYS A 31 1.30 14.86 -6.05
N TRP A 32 0.23 15.66 -6.24
CA TRP A 32 -1.13 15.22 -5.96
C TRP A 32 -1.60 14.15 -6.95
N SER A 33 -1.22 14.27 -8.22
CA SER A 33 -1.53 13.23 -9.22
C SER A 33 -0.76 11.93 -8.95
N ALA A 34 0.52 12.01 -8.56
CA ALA A 34 1.30 10.83 -8.18
C ALA A 34 0.73 10.13 -6.93
N LEU A 35 0.23 10.91 -5.96
CA LEU A 35 -0.44 10.40 -4.77
C LEU A 35 -1.78 9.74 -5.06
N PHE A 36 -2.60 10.35 -5.91
CA PHE A 36 -3.87 9.77 -6.32
C PHE A 36 -3.66 8.42 -7.01
N LEU A 37 -2.65 8.34 -7.90
CA LEU A 37 -2.28 7.08 -8.54
C LEU A 37 -1.84 6.02 -7.52
N ALA A 38 -0.99 6.40 -6.56
CA ALA A 38 -0.53 5.49 -5.52
C ALA A 38 -1.69 4.98 -4.64
N PHE A 39 -2.65 5.85 -4.31
CA PHE A 39 -3.87 5.48 -3.60
C PHE A 39 -4.71 4.49 -4.42
N CYS A 40 -4.93 4.74 -5.71
CA CYS A 40 -5.65 3.80 -6.59
C CYS A 40 -4.96 2.43 -6.65
N ILE A 41 -3.64 2.38 -6.80
CA ILE A 41 -2.87 1.13 -6.80
C ILE A 41 -3.04 0.38 -5.47
N ASN A 42 -2.95 1.10 -4.34
CA ASN A 42 -3.14 0.51 -3.01
C ASN A 42 -4.55 -0.07 -2.86
N VAL A 43 -5.58 0.67 -3.25
CA VAL A 43 -6.98 0.20 -3.20
C VAL A 43 -7.14 -1.07 -4.03
N ILE A 44 -6.67 -1.08 -5.27
CA ILE A 44 -6.80 -2.26 -6.15
C ILE A 44 -6.09 -3.48 -5.56
N LEU A 45 -4.83 -3.33 -5.13
CA LEU A 45 -4.03 -4.43 -4.62
C LEU A 45 -4.53 -4.95 -3.26
N LEU A 46 -4.84 -4.06 -2.31
CA LEU A 46 -5.23 -4.44 -0.95
C LEU A 46 -6.69 -4.90 -0.87
N CYS A 47 -7.62 -4.28 -1.62
CA CYS A 47 -8.98 -4.81 -1.73
C CYS A 47 -8.99 -6.14 -2.50
N GLY A 48 -8.21 -6.26 -3.58
CA GLY A 48 -8.04 -7.52 -4.30
C GLY A 48 -7.52 -8.63 -3.38
N ALA A 49 -6.51 -8.34 -2.57
CA ALA A 49 -6.00 -9.27 -1.57
C ALA A 49 -7.06 -9.64 -0.53
N THR A 50 -7.84 -8.68 -0.04
CA THR A 50 -8.95 -8.93 0.89
C THR A 50 -9.91 -9.97 0.33
N ILE A 51 -10.30 -9.84 -0.94
CA ILE A 51 -11.20 -10.77 -1.62
C ILE A 51 -10.54 -12.15 -1.77
N VAL A 52 -9.30 -12.21 -2.26
CA VAL A 52 -8.58 -13.47 -2.47
C VAL A 52 -8.38 -14.23 -1.15
N TYR A 53 -7.89 -13.55 -0.11
CA TYR A 53 -7.67 -14.16 1.19
C TYR A 53 -8.98 -14.58 1.88
N SER A 54 -10.07 -13.82 1.68
CA SER A 54 -11.38 -14.17 2.24
C SER A 54 -12.05 -15.33 1.50
N LYS A 55 -12.06 -15.31 0.15
CA LYS A 55 -12.82 -16.26 -0.67
C LYS A 55 -12.06 -17.52 -1.05
N VAL A 56 -10.75 -17.42 -1.31
CA VAL A 56 -9.94 -18.56 -1.79
C VAL A 56 -9.30 -19.29 -0.61
N PHE A 57 -8.75 -18.53 0.33
CA PHE A 57 -8.02 -19.10 1.46
C PHE A 57 -8.88 -19.23 2.75
N HIS A 58 -10.16 -18.82 2.69
CA HIS A 58 -11.12 -18.88 3.81
C HIS A 58 -10.59 -18.24 5.11
N VAL A 59 -9.73 -17.23 4.98
CA VAL A 59 -9.07 -16.58 6.11
C VAL A 59 -10.05 -15.62 6.74
N LYS A 60 -10.51 -15.95 7.96
CA LYS A 60 -11.43 -15.09 8.73
C LYS A 60 -10.71 -14.05 9.58
N GLY A 61 -9.42 -14.25 9.83
CA GLY A 61 -8.61 -13.30 10.57
C GLY A 61 -7.11 -13.61 10.51
N THR A 62 -6.31 -12.60 10.86
CA THR A 62 -4.85 -12.73 10.99
C THR A 62 -4.51 -13.10 12.43
N GLY A 63 -3.46 -13.90 12.64
CA GLY A 63 -2.89 -14.09 13.98
C GLY A 63 -1.80 -13.06 14.29
N GLY A 64 -1.55 -12.78 15.57
CA GLY A 64 -0.46 -11.91 16.04
C GLY A 64 -0.89 -10.45 16.28
N LEU A 65 0.02 -9.49 16.05
CA LEU A 65 -0.13 -8.07 16.37
C LEU A 65 -1.39 -7.40 15.80
N PHE A 66 -1.94 -7.93 14.71
CA PHE A 66 -3.11 -7.39 14.02
C PHE A 66 -4.34 -8.29 14.13
N ALA A 67 -4.38 -9.21 15.10
CA ALA A 67 -5.50 -10.14 15.22
C ALA A 67 -6.86 -9.46 15.40
N SER A 68 -6.90 -8.29 16.04
CA SER A 68 -8.11 -7.49 16.18
C SER A 68 -8.63 -6.92 14.86
N LEU A 69 -7.78 -6.76 13.83
CA LEU A 69 -8.19 -6.22 12.53
C LEU A 69 -8.71 -7.33 11.61
N GLY A 70 -8.31 -8.59 11.83
CA GLY A 70 -8.69 -9.70 10.97
C GLY A 70 -8.36 -9.43 9.50
N ILE A 71 -9.31 -9.74 8.60
CA ILE A 71 -9.13 -9.50 7.15
C ILE A 71 -9.04 -8.01 6.80
N LEU A 72 -9.53 -7.11 7.67
CA LEU A 72 -9.51 -5.67 7.44
C LEU A 72 -8.10 -5.08 7.56
N ILE A 73 -7.10 -5.89 7.94
CA ILE A 73 -5.68 -5.49 7.93
C ILE A 73 -5.29 -4.87 6.58
N PHE A 74 -5.73 -5.45 5.46
CA PHE A 74 -5.42 -4.94 4.13
C PHE A 74 -6.01 -3.55 3.91
N ALA A 75 -7.28 -3.35 4.28
CA ALA A 75 -7.94 -2.05 4.16
C ALA A 75 -7.29 -0.99 5.07
N PHE A 76 -6.86 -1.39 6.27
CA PHE A 76 -6.17 -0.52 7.21
C PHE A 76 -4.83 0.00 6.67
N PHE A 77 -4.09 -0.82 5.90
CA PHE A 77 -2.82 -0.40 5.32
C PHE A 77 -2.96 0.53 4.12
N ILE A 78 -4.14 0.70 3.52
CA ILE A 78 -4.37 1.65 2.41
C ILE A 78 -4.00 3.09 2.81
N PRO A 79 -4.59 3.69 3.88
CA PRO A 79 -4.22 5.04 4.30
C PRO A 79 -2.79 5.11 4.82
N VAL A 80 -2.28 4.07 5.48
CA VAL A 80 -0.90 4.02 6.00
C VAL A 80 0.12 4.12 4.86
N ILE A 81 0.01 3.26 3.85
CA ILE A 81 0.92 3.25 2.69
C ILE A 81 0.80 4.57 1.91
N THR A 82 -0.41 5.09 1.77
CA THR A 82 -0.65 6.35 1.07
C THR A 82 -0.01 7.54 1.81
N CYS A 83 -0.06 7.55 3.13
CA CYS A 83 0.61 8.54 3.98
C CYS A 83 2.14 8.45 3.83
N ILE A 84 2.70 7.24 3.85
CA ILE A 84 4.14 7.05 3.61
C ILE A 84 4.54 7.57 2.23
N ASN A 85 3.78 7.24 1.18
CA ASN A 85 4.02 7.78 -0.18
C ASN A 85 3.98 9.30 -0.23
N HIS A 86 3.10 9.95 0.55
CA HIS A 86 3.03 11.41 0.64
C HIS A 86 4.32 12.01 1.21
N TYR A 87 4.87 11.42 2.28
CA TYR A 87 6.13 11.86 2.85
C TYR A 87 7.31 11.54 1.94
N THR A 88 7.36 10.36 1.32
CA THR A 88 8.39 9.98 0.35
C THR A 88 8.49 11.00 -0.79
N LEU A 89 7.35 11.36 -1.40
CA LEU A 89 7.30 12.35 -2.47
C LEU A 89 7.66 13.76 -1.97
N ALA A 90 7.26 14.13 -0.75
CA ALA A 90 7.62 15.41 -0.17
C ALA A 90 9.14 15.55 0.06
N LEU A 91 9.79 14.49 0.58
CA LEU A 91 11.23 14.43 0.76
C LEU A 91 11.97 14.44 -0.60
N TRP A 92 11.44 13.72 -1.59
CA TRP A 92 12.01 13.71 -2.94
C TRP A 92 11.95 15.09 -3.60
N LYS A 93 10.82 15.80 -3.48
CA LYS A 93 10.68 17.18 -3.97
C LYS A 93 11.68 18.12 -3.29
N ARG A 94 11.91 17.95 -1.98
CA ARG A 94 12.88 18.77 -1.25
C ARG A 94 14.30 18.54 -1.78
N LYS A 95 14.68 17.27 -1.99
CA LYS A 95 15.99 16.91 -2.55
C LYS A 95 16.21 17.44 -3.97
N ALA A 96 15.17 17.52 -4.80
CA ALA A 96 15.28 18.02 -6.18
C ALA A 96 15.41 19.57 -6.29
N ASN A 97 15.14 20.32 -5.21
CA ASN A 97 15.26 21.79 -5.16
C ASN A 97 16.56 22.27 -4.49
N TYR A 98 17.46 21.36 -4.09
CA TYR A 98 18.83 21.63 -3.67
C TYR A 98 19.79 21.12 -4.74
#